data_AF-A0A7K2KP61-F1
#
_entry.id   AF-A0A7K2KP61-F1
#
_cell.length_a   1.000
_cell.length_b   1.000
_cell.length_c   1.000
_cell.angle_alpha   90.00
_cell.angle_beta   90.00
_cell.angle_gamma   90.00
#
_symmetry.space_group_name_H-M   'P 1'
#
loop_
_entity.id
_entity.type
_entity.pdbx_description
1 polymer ?
#
loop_
_entity_poly.entity_id
_entity_poly.type
_entity_poly.pdbx_seq_one_letter_code
_entity_poly.pdbx_strand_id
1 'polypeptide(L)'
;WGAPVVDQDWDEALFDVSAPAKRERLAAIVGEWIDGCAAAGYQAVEADNLDSYARSRGLLTAEHDLAFARLLIGRAHAAGLAVGQKNASDLAQRGRRLGFDFAVAEECGQYDECGAYAAAFDNRVFVIEYEPAGLARACATWGGTLSVVLRDTDVRPAGEPGYVRRTC
;
A
#
# COMPACT_ATOMS: atom_id res chain seq x y z
N TRP A 1 -10.72 22.55 -17.89
CA TRP A 1 -9.76 21.67 -17.21
C TRP A 1 -9.45 22.26 -15.86
N GLY A 2 -9.49 21.45 -14.79
CA GLY A 2 -9.13 21.88 -13.43
C GLY A 2 -7.63 21.77 -13.19
N ALA A 3 -7.12 22.43 -12.14
CA ALA A 3 -5.74 22.28 -11.71
C ALA A 3 -5.54 20.91 -11.02
N PRO A 4 -4.38 20.25 -11.19
CA PRO A 4 -4.04 19.03 -10.46
C PRO A 4 -4.06 19.25 -8.94
N VAL A 5 -4.47 18.24 -8.18
CA VAL A 5 -4.14 18.16 -6.75
C VAL A 5 -2.80 17.46 -6.64
N VAL A 6 -1.82 18.13 -6.05
CA VAL A 6 -0.46 17.64 -5.86
C VAL A 6 -0.27 17.30 -4.39
N ASP A 7 0.25 16.10 -4.12
CA ASP A 7 0.84 15.79 -2.83
C ASP A 7 2.10 16.60 -2.64
N GLN A 8 2.18 17.40 -1.58
CA GLN A 8 3.34 18.24 -1.31
C GLN A 8 4.51 17.46 -0.73
N ASP A 9 4.26 16.32 -0.10
CA ASP A 9 5.30 15.50 0.51
C ASP A 9 6.09 14.73 -0.57
N TRP A 10 5.44 14.43 -1.70
CA TRP A 10 6.00 13.62 -2.79
C TRP A 10 6.10 14.34 -4.16
N ASP A 11 5.56 15.56 -4.28
CA ASP A 11 5.45 16.33 -5.55
C ASP A 11 4.76 15.55 -6.68
N GLU A 12 3.76 14.74 -6.32
CA GLU A 12 3.01 13.87 -7.24
C GLU A 12 1.55 14.27 -7.38
N ALA A 13 1.04 14.21 -8.61
CA ALA A 13 -0.37 14.50 -8.88
C ALA A 13 -1.26 13.30 -8.54
N LEU A 14 -2.36 13.55 -7.82
CA LEU A 14 -3.38 12.53 -7.55
C LEU A 14 -4.17 12.22 -8.82
N PHE A 15 -4.41 10.93 -9.06
CA PHE A 15 -5.30 10.49 -10.13
C PHE A 15 -6.77 10.59 -9.70
N ASP A 16 -7.60 11.12 -10.60
CA ASP A 16 -9.04 11.21 -10.37
C ASP A 16 -9.72 9.86 -10.64
N VAL A 17 -9.99 9.14 -9.54
CA VAL A 17 -10.70 7.86 -9.54
C VAL A 17 -12.18 7.99 -9.18
N SER A 18 -12.77 9.19 -9.22
CA SER A 18 -14.17 9.43 -8.79
C SER A 18 -15.21 8.78 -9.70
N ALA A 19 -14.96 8.73 -11.01
CA ALA A 19 -15.90 8.22 -12.00
C ALA A 19 -15.51 6.83 -12.53
N PRO A 20 -16.48 5.92 -12.79
CA PRO A 20 -16.20 4.58 -13.31
C PRO A 20 -15.31 4.58 -14.56
N ALA A 21 -15.65 5.40 -15.56
CA ALA A 21 -14.88 5.49 -16.80
C ALA A 21 -13.43 6.00 -16.58
N LYS A 22 -13.19 6.80 -15.53
CA LYS A 22 -11.81 7.23 -15.18
C LYS A 22 -11.04 6.07 -14.56
N ARG A 23 -11.67 5.35 -13.62
CA ARG A 23 -11.10 4.14 -13.00
C ARG A 23 -10.75 3.07 -14.03
N GLU A 24 -11.63 2.80 -15.00
CA GLU A 24 -11.36 1.80 -16.05
C GLU A 24 -10.14 2.17 -16.91
N ARG A 25 -9.99 3.44 -17.30
CA ARG A 25 -8.82 3.89 -18.06
C ARG A 25 -7.53 3.79 -17.27
N LEU A 26 -7.56 4.20 -16.00
CA LEU A 26 -6.39 4.08 -15.11
C LEU A 26 -6.05 2.61 -14.84
N ALA A 27 -7.05 1.75 -14.64
CA ALA A 27 -6.87 0.33 -14.39
C ALA A 27 -6.32 -0.40 -15.62
N ALA A 28 -6.63 0.06 -16.84
CA ALA A 28 -6.00 -0.47 -18.05
C ALA A 28 -4.49 -0.20 -18.05
N ILE A 29 -4.06 1.02 -17.72
CA ILE A 29 -2.64 1.40 -17.66
C ILE A 29 -1.92 0.61 -16.55
N VAL A 30 -2.45 0.65 -15.32
CA VAL A 30 -1.85 -0.09 -14.19
C VAL A 30 -1.90 -1.59 -14.44
N GLY A 31 -2.92 -2.08 -15.14
CA GLY A 31 -3.07 -3.48 -15.50
C GLY A 31 -1.93 -4.00 -16.38
N GLU A 32 -1.44 -3.20 -17.33
CA GLU A 32 -0.26 -3.56 -18.14
C GLU A 32 0.99 -3.72 -17.27
N TRP A 33 1.15 -2.92 -16.22
CA TRP A 33 2.26 -3.05 -15.28
C TRP A 33 2.13 -4.32 -14.43
N ILE A 34 0.93 -4.62 -13.94
CA ILE A 34 0.63 -5.85 -13.19
C ILE A 34 0.94 -7.09 -14.05
N ASP A 35 0.56 -7.07 -15.32
CA ASP A 35 0.88 -8.16 -16.25
C ASP A 35 2.39 -8.30 -16.47
N GLY A 36 3.09 -7.18 -16.58
CA GLY A 36 4.54 -7.14 -16.64
C GLY A 36 5.19 -7.77 -15.40
N CYS A 37 4.64 -7.52 -14.21
CA CYS A 37 5.09 -8.17 -12.98
C CYS A 37 4.87 -9.71 -13.04
N ALA A 38 3.71 -10.17 -13.52
CA ALA A 38 3.47 -11.60 -13.68
C ALA A 38 4.44 -12.23 -14.68
N ALA A 39 4.66 -11.59 -15.83
CA ALA A 39 5.60 -12.06 -16.85
C ALA A 39 7.05 -12.09 -16.36
N ALA A 40 7.42 -11.17 -15.46
CA ALA A 40 8.74 -11.14 -14.82
C ALA A 40 8.90 -12.16 -13.68
N GLY A 41 7.85 -12.92 -13.33
CA GLY A 41 7.91 -13.98 -12.33
C GLY A 41 7.73 -13.50 -10.89
N TYR A 42 7.21 -12.29 -10.68
CA TYR A 42 6.80 -11.86 -9.34
C TYR A 42 5.64 -12.72 -8.82
N GLN A 43 5.52 -12.82 -7.50
CA GLN A 43 4.46 -13.59 -6.82
C GLN A 43 3.31 -12.71 -6.35
N ALA A 44 3.58 -11.42 -6.21
CA ALA A 44 2.64 -10.44 -5.69
C ALA A 44 2.97 -9.04 -6.20
N VAL A 45 1.97 -8.16 -6.12
CA VAL A 45 2.12 -6.71 -6.31
C VAL A 45 1.51 -5.98 -5.12
N GLU A 46 1.99 -4.77 -4.87
CA GLU A 46 1.35 -3.82 -3.97
C GLU A 46 1.14 -2.53 -4.77
N ALA A 47 -0.09 -2.03 -4.77
CA ALA A 47 -0.46 -0.82 -5.48
C ALA A 47 -0.57 0.32 -4.46
N ASP A 48 0.34 1.28 -4.58
CA ASP A 48 0.48 2.38 -3.64
C ASP A 48 -0.72 3.36 -3.69
N ASN A 49 -0.79 4.27 -2.72
CA ASN A 49 -1.71 5.40 -2.65
C ASN A 49 -3.21 5.06 -2.54
N LEU A 50 -3.55 3.95 -1.87
CA LEU A 50 -4.95 3.58 -1.57
C LEU A 50 -5.70 4.64 -0.74
N ASP A 51 -4.97 5.45 0.03
CA ASP A 51 -5.48 6.51 0.90
C ASP A 51 -5.47 7.91 0.26
N SER A 52 -5.38 7.98 -1.08
CA SER A 52 -5.43 9.25 -1.83
C SER A 52 -6.62 10.14 -1.45
N TYR A 53 -7.75 9.55 -1.03
CA TYR A 53 -8.90 10.28 -0.49
C TYR A 53 -8.56 11.24 0.64
N ALA A 54 -7.66 10.85 1.55
CA ALA A 54 -7.25 11.67 2.69
C ALA A 54 -6.50 12.94 2.26
N ARG A 55 -5.83 12.89 1.10
CA ARG A 55 -5.01 13.99 0.55
C ARG A 55 -5.68 14.73 -0.61
N SER A 56 -6.89 14.31 -0.99
CA SER A 56 -7.62 14.82 -2.16
C SER A 56 -8.36 16.16 -1.99
N ARG A 57 -8.26 16.81 -0.82
CA ARG A 57 -9.06 18.00 -0.46
C ARG A 57 -10.58 17.78 -0.57
N GLY A 58 -11.03 16.56 -0.29
CA GLY A 58 -12.44 16.16 -0.34
C GLY A 58 -12.98 15.85 -1.74
N LEU A 59 -12.12 15.80 -2.76
CA LEU A 59 -12.54 15.43 -4.12
C LEU A 59 -12.71 13.92 -4.30
N LEU A 60 -11.99 13.12 -3.51
CA LEU A 60 -12.10 11.67 -3.46
C LEU A 60 -12.67 11.22 -2.12
N THR A 61 -13.26 10.03 -2.13
CA THR A 61 -13.80 9.36 -0.94
C THR A 61 -13.15 7.98 -0.85
N ALA A 62 -13.14 7.37 0.33
CA ALA A 62 -12.67 6.00 0.48
C ALA A 62 -13.40 5.01 -0.46
N GLU A 63 -14.67 5.26 -0.81
CA GLU A 63 -15.40 4.43 -1.78
C GLU A 63 -14.83 4.55 -3.20
N HIS A 64 -14.34 5.72 -3.60
CA HIS A 64 -13.71 5.89 -4.90
C HIS A 64 -12.43 5.07 -4.99
N ASP A 65 -11.60 5.12 -3.96
CA ASP A 65 -10.31 4.44 -3.92
C ASP A 65 -10.50 2.92 -3.79
N LEU A 66 -11.44 2.45 -2.97
CA LEU A 66 -11.80 1.03 -2.90
C LEU A 66 -12.43 0.51 -4.20
N ALA A 67 -13.23 1.33 -4.90
CA ALA A 67 -13.76 0.94 -6.21
C ALA A 67 -12.65 0.80 -7.26
N PHE A 68 -11.60 1.61 -7.17
CA PHE A 68 -10.42 1.48 -8.04
C PHE A 68 -9.57 0.27 -7.66
N ALA A 69 -9.29 0.08 -6.37
CA ALA A 69 -8.59 -1.08 -5.84
C ALA A 69 -9.25 -2.39 -6.27
N ARG A 70 -10.59 -2.46 -6.31
CA ARG A 70 -11.31 -3.66 -6.80
C ARG A 70 -10.91 -4.07 -8.22
N LEU A 71 -10.68 -3.10 -9.10
CA LEU A 71 -10.25 -3.37 -10.48
C LEU A 71 -8.82 -3.92 -10.50
N LEU A 72 -7.93 -3.34 -9.69
CA LEU A 72 -6.53 -3.77 -9.59
C LEU A 72 -6.40 -5.16 -8.97
N ILE A 73 -7.16 -5.44 -7.90
CA ILE A 73 -7.26 -6.76 -7.27
C ILE A 73 -7.71 -7.80 -8.30
N GLY A 74 -8.80 -7.51 -9.02
CA GLY A 74 -9.29 -8.40 -10.05
C GLY A 74 -8.26 -8.70 -11.14
N ARG A 75 -7.46 -7.70 -11.55
CA ARG A 75 -6.39 -7.89 -12.53
C ARG A 75 -5.24 -8.72 -11.97
N ALA A 76 -4.76 -8.41 -10.77
CA ALA A 76 -3.67 -9.14 -10.11
C ALA A 76 -4.04 -10.63 -9.95
N HIS A 77 -5.23 -10.92 -9.44
CA HIS A 77 -5.71 -12.29 -9.29
C HIS A 77 -5.86 -13.02 -10.63
N ALA A 78 -6.35 -12.34 -11.67
CA ALA A 78 -6.44 -12.92 -13.02
C ALA A 78 -5.05 -13.23 -13.62
N ALA A 79 -4.02 -12.48 -13.24
CA ALA A 79 -2.63 -12.72 -13.60
C ALA A 79 -1.92 -13.75 -12.71
N GLY A 80 -2.60 -14.31 -11.70
CA GLY A 80 -2.03 -15.28 -10.76
C GLY A 80 -1.15 -14.67 -9.67
N LEU A 81 -1.26 -13.36 -9.45
CA LEU A 81 -0.52 -12.60 -8.44
C LEU A 81 -1.36 -12.39 -7.19
N ALA A 82 -0.75 -12.47 -6.02
CA ALA A 82 -1.33 -11.90 -4.80
C ALA A 82 -1.26 -10.36 -4.84
N VAL A 83 -2.11 -9.68 -4.08
CA VAL A 83 -2.13 -8.22 -4.02
C VAL A 83 -2.19 -7.68 -2.60
N GLY A 84 -1.29 -6.74 -2.29
CA GLY A 84 -1.16 -6.10 -0.99
C GLY A 84 -2.02 -4.83 -0.86
N GLN A 85 -2.67 -4.66 0.28
CA GLN A 85 -3.21 -3.36 0.71
C GLN A 85 -2.07 -2.48 1.19
N LYS A 86 -1.90 -1.30 0.60
CA LYS A 86 -0.98 -0.28 1.10
C LYS A 86 -1.66 0.66 2.08
N ASN A 87 -1.11 0.78 3.28
CA ASN A 87 -1.57 1.69 4.34
C ASN A 87 -3.11 1.63 4.55
N ALA A 88 -3.75 2.76 4.90
CA ALA A 88 -5.19 2.86 5.20
C ALA A 88 -5.68 1.85 6.26
N SER A 89 -5.14 1.94 7.48
CA SER A 89 -5.40 1.01 8.58
C SER A 89 -6.88 0.96 8.96
N ASP A 90 -7.59 2.09 8.88
CA ASP A 90 -9.03 2.23 9.07
C ASP A 90 -9.85 1.42 8.03
N LEU A 91 -9.28 1.16 6.86
CA LEU A 91 -9.89 0.36 5.81
C LEU A 91 -9.50 -1.12 5.85
N ALA A 92 -8.57 -1.56 6.70
CA ALA A 92 -7.99 -2.91 6.67
C ALA A 92 -9.04 -4.04 6.58
N GLN A 93 -10.07 -4.01 7.43
CA GLN A 93 -11.15 -5.01 7.41
C GLN A 93 -11.98 -4.97 6.12
N ARG A 94 -12.16 -3.77 5.55
CA ARG A 94 -12.87 -3.59 4.28
C ARG A 94 -12.01 -4.05 3.11
N GLY A 95 -10.72 -3.73 3.11
CA GLY A 95 -9.76 -4.16 2.10
C GLY A 95 -9.62 -5.68 2.06
N ARG A 96 -9.56 -6.34 3.23
CA ARG A 96 -9.61 -7.81 3.30
C ARG A 96 -10.86 -8.37 2.62
N ARG A 97 -12.05 -7.82 2.91
CA ARG A 97 -13.31 -8.24 2.27
C ARG A 97 -13.36 -7.90 0.78
N LEU A 98 -12.64 -6.86 0.35
CA LEU A 98 -12.55 -6.46 -1.05
C LEU A 98 -11.74 -7.46 -1.88
N GLY A 99 -10.76 -8.11 -1.26
CA GLY A 99 -9.96 -9.17 -1.87
C GLY A 99 -8.44 -8.99 -1.75
N PHE A 100 -7.94 -8.03 -0.97
CA PHE A 100 -6.51 -7.97 -0.69
C PHE A 100 -6.03 -9.21 0.08
N ASP A 101 -4.82 -9.65 -0.22
CA ASP A 101 -4.24 -10.90 0.28
C ASP A 101 -3.35 -10.69 1.50
N PHE A 102 -2.73 -9.52 1.62
CA PHE A 102 -1.85 -9.10 2.70
C PHE A 102 -1.86 -7.57 2.83
N ALA A 103 -1.19 -7.03 3.83
CA ALA A 103 -0.95 -5.60 3.97
C ALA A 103 0.53 -5.25 3.92
N VAL A 104 0.84 -4.10 3.34
CA VAL A 104 2.13 -3.40 3.43
C VAL A 104 1.82 -2.11 4.20
N ALA A 105 2.32 -2.01 5.42
CA ALA A 105 2.01 -0.94 6.34
C ALA A 105 3.28 -0.17 6.70
N GLU A 106 3.31 1.10 6.33
CA GLU A 106 4.36 2.01 6.77
C GLU A 106 4.02 2.55 8.16
N GLU A 107 5.00 2.53 9.04
CA GLU A 107 5.00 3.19 10.33
C GLU A 107 3.87 2.74 11.29
N CYS A 108 3.34 1.52 11.13
CA CYS A 108 2.25 1.06 11.97
C CYS A 108 2.64 0.94 13.45
N GLY A 109 3.90 0.68 13.77
CA GLY A 109 4.42 0.70 15.14
C GLY A 109 4.63 2.12 15.65
N GLN A 110 4.97 3.05 14.76
CA GLN A 110 5.03 4.47 15.10
C GLN A 110 3.66 5.03 15.51
N TYR A 111 2.59 4.65 14.79
CA TYR A 111 1.23 5.17 14.95
C TYR A 111 0.26 4.25 15.73
N ASP A 112 0.72 3.12 16.26
CA ASP A 112 -0.10 2.11 16.97
C ASP A 112 -1.24 1.51 16.12
N GLU A 113 -0.95 1.22 14.86
CA GLU A 113 -1.92 0.74 13.86
C GLU A 113 -1.74 -0.74 13.48
N CYS A 114 -0.63 -1.37 13.88
CA CYS A 114 -0.29 -2.72 13.42
C CYS A 114 -1.38 -3.75 13.74
N GLY A 115 -2.09 -3.59 14.86
CA GLY A 115 -3.16 -4.49 15.27
C GLY A 115 -4.34 -4.53 14.30
N ALA A 116 -4.67 -3.41 13.65
CA ALA A 116 -5.75 -3.35 12.66
C ALA A 116 -5.45 -4.23 11.45
N TYR A 117 -4.22 -4.16 10.94
CA TYR A 117 -3.76 -5.00 9.83
C TYR A 117 -3.63 -6.46 10.24
N ALA A 118 -3.00 -6.74 11.39
CA ALA A 118 -2.81 -8.09 11.90
C ALA A 118 -4.15 -8.85 12.00
N ALA A 119 -5.17 -8.20 12.58
CA ALA A 119 -6.51 -8.75 12.71
C ALA A 119 -7.24 -8.92 11.37
N ALA A 120 -7.00 -8.07 10.38
CA ALA A 120 -7.65 -8.15 9.08
C ALA A 120 -7.02 -9.19 8.15
N PHE A 121 -5.70 -9.34 8.20
CA PHE A 121 -4.93 -10.13 7.23
C PHE A 121 -4.34 -11.42 7.79
N ASP A 122 -4.81 -11.89 8.95
CA ASP A 122 -4.31 -13.10 9.61
C ASP A 122 -2.78 -13.04 9.79
N ASN A 123 -2.27 -11.91 10.28
CA ASN A 123 -0.83 -11.60 10.44
C ASN A 123 0.01 -11.56 9.15
N ARG A 124 -0.59 -11.64 7.96
CA ARG A 124 0.11 -11.42 6.68
C ARG A 124 0.31 -9.92 6.45
N VAL A 125 1.27 -9.36 7.19
CA VAL A 125 1.59 -7.93 7.17
C VAL A 125 3.10 -7.75 7.06
N PHE A 126 3.51 -6.96 6.08
CA PHE A 126 4.85 -6.41 5.99
C PHE A 126 4.83 -5.00 6.59
N VAL A 127 5.56 -4.81 7.69
CA VAL A 127 5.65 -3.55 8.42
C VAL A 127 6.97 -2.88 8.06
N ILE A 128 6.90 -1.64 7.59
CA ILE A 128 8.07 -0.82 7.25
C ILE A 128 8.12 0.35 8.21
N GLU A 129 9.19 0.47 8.97
CA GLU A 129 9.44 1.59 9.87
C GLU A 129 10.56 2.45 9.30
N TYR A 130 10.46 3.77 9.45
CA TYR A 130 11.52 4.70 9.04
C TYR A 130 12.31 5.24 10.23
N GLU A 131 11.73 5.19 11.43
CA GLU A 131 12.35 5.66 12.66
C GLU A 131 12.65 4.51 13.65
N PRO A 132 13.81 4.51 14.33
CA PRO A 132 14.16 3.47 15.30
C PRO A 132 13.13 3.29 16.42
N ALA A 133 12.41 4.36 16.79
CA ALA A 133 11.38 4.32 17.82
C ALA A 133 10.14 3.53 17.36
N GLY A 134 9.74 3.68 16.10
CA GLY A 134 8.66 2.91 15.48
C GLY A 134 9.04 1.43 15.36
N LEU A 135 10.26 1.13 14.90
CA LEU A 135 10.81 -0.23 14.90
C LEU A 135 10.75 -0.86 16.30
N ALA A 136 11.23 -0.17 17.33
CA ALA A 136 11.24 -0.71 18.69
C ALA A 136 9.83 -1.06 19.18
N ARG A 137 8.83 -0.23 18.87
CA ARG A 137 7.42 -0.48 19.23
C ARG A 137 6.84 -1.65 18.44
N ALA A 138 7.02 -1.69 17.12
CA ALA A 138 6.58 -2.81 16.29
C ALA A 138 7.20 -4.13 16.77
N CYS A 139 8.52 -4.17 17.00
CA CYS A 139 9.21 -5.37 17.45
C CYS A 139 8.74 -5.88 18.82
N ALA A 140 8.49 -4.97 19.78
CA ALA A 140 8.13 -5.34 21.14
C ALA A 140 6.82 -6.14 21.21
N THR A 141 5.84 -5.78 20.36
CA THR A 141 4.52 -6.42 20.36
C THR A 141 4.38 -7.45 19.24
N TRP A 142 4.95 -7.19 18.07
CA TRP A 142 4.62 -7.88 16.83
C TRP A 142 5.77 -8.67 16.21
N GLY A 143 7.01 -8.51 16.68
CA GLY A 143 8.21 -9.14 16.07
C GLY A 143 8.20 -10.67 16.03
N GLY A 144 7.31 -11.34 16.78
CA GLY A 144 7.11 -12.79 16.68
C GLY A 144 6.01 -13.22 15.69
N THR A 145 5.31 -12.27 15.07
CA THR A 145 4.06 -12.53 14.31
C THR A 145 3.99 -11.81 12.97
N LEU A 146 4.43 -10.56 12.88
CA LEU A 146 4.45 -9.76 11.65
C LEU A 146 5.88 -9.69 11.11
N SER A 147 6.03 -9.42 9.81
CA SER A 147 7.35 -9.20 9.21
C SER A 147 7.71 -7.73 9.34
N VAL A 148 8.69 -7.37 10.17
CA VAL A 148 9.02 -5.97 10.47
C VAL A 148 10.41 -5.60 9.96
N VAL A 149 10.50 -4.46 9.28
CA VAL A 149 11.78 -3.93 8.78
C VAL A 149 11.88 -2.43 9.01
N LEU A 150 13.04 -1.97 9.47
CA LEU A 150 13.44 -0.57 9.41
C LEU A 150 14.13 -0.32 8.08
N ARG A 151 13.72 0.74 7.37
CA ARG A 151 14.30 1.18 6.09
C ARG A 151 14.64 2.67 6.14
N ASP A 152 15.43 3.12 5.18
CA ASP A 152 15.54 4.54 4.87
C ASP A 152 14.35 4.98 4.01
N THR A 153 13.94 6.26 4.12
CA THR A 153 12.74 6.80 3.44
C THR A 153 12.81 6.67 1.92
N ASP A 154 14.01 6.72 1.34
CA ASP A 154 14.21 6.57 -0.11
C ASP A 154 14.27 5.10 -0.57
N VAL A 155 14.04 4.15 0.35
CA VAL A 155 14.02 2.69 0.10
C VAL A 155 15.20 2.18 -0.73
N ARG A 156 16.39 2.74 -0.52
CA ARG A 156 17.58 2.50 -1.36
C ARG A 156 17.97 1.01 -1.44
N PRO A 157 18.50 0.51 -2.56
CA PRO A 157 18.98 -0.85 -2.67
C PRO A 157 20.24 -1.11 -1.82
N ALA A 158 20.50 -2.37 -1.51
CA ALA A 158 21.67 -2.78 -0.73
C ALA A 158 22.97 -2.38 -1.44
N GLY A 159 23.87 -1.73 -0.70
CA GLY A 159 25.16 -1.26 -1.22
C GLY A 159 25.19 0.22 -1.61
N GLU A 160 24.05 0.91 -1.64
CA GLU A 160 24.03 2.36 -1.87
C GLU A 160 24.30 3.18 -0.60
N PRO A 161 24.95 4.36 -0.72
CA PRO A 161 25.09 5.29 0.39
C PRO A 161 23.74 5.65 1.00
N GLY A 162 23.62 5.55 2.34
CA GLY A 162 22.37 5.82 3.05
C GLY A 162 21.42 4.62 3.18
N TYR A 163 21.79 3.45 2.65
CA TYR A 163 21.03 2.21 2.85
C TYR A 163 20.85 1.87 4.34
N VAL A 164 19.60 1.73 4.78
CA VAL A 164 19.26 1.25 6.12
C VAL A 164 18.43 -0.01 6.02
N ARG A 165 18.84 -1.09 6.71
CA ARG A 165 18.01 -2.28 6.90
C ARG A 165 18.24 -2.91 8.26
N ARG A 166 17.19 -3.01 9.07
CA ARG A 166 17.17 -3.81 10.31
C ARG A 166 15.84 -4.54 10.41
N THR A 167 15.83 -5.76 10.93
CA THR A 167 14.61 -6.55 11.05
C THR A 167 14.43 -7.05 12.47
N CYS A 168 13.18 -7.29 12.81
CA CYS A 168 12.72 -8.26 13.78
C CYS A 168 11.57 -9.02 13.08
#